data_AF-A0A5C6LLD9-F1
#
_entry.id   AF-A0A5C6LLD9-F1
#
_cell.length_a   1.000
_cell.length_b   1.000
_cell.length_c   1.000
_cell.angle_alpha   90.00
_cell.angle_beta   90.00
_cell.angle_gamma   90.00
#
_symmetry.space_group_name_H-M   'P 1'
#
loop_
_entity.id
_entity.type
_entity.pdbx_description
1 polymer ?
#
loop_
_entity_poly.entity_id
_entity_poly.type
_entity_poly.pdbx_seq_one_letter_code
_entity_poly.pdbx_strand_id
1 'polypeptide(L)'
;MIFDEKGNLYMGDLQGYRIVKLDTALRMTTLVKDDRLIWPDSYSIADGYLYISCSQIQKQPEYNNGVDKRTSPYTVYRIKI
;
A
#
# COMPACT_ATOMS: atom_id res chain seq x y z
N MET A 1 -1.61 -6.82 -2.10
CA MET A 1 -1.74 -6.57 -3.55
C MET A 1 -3.13 -6.99 -4.02
N ILE A 2 -3.61 -6.47 -5.15
CA ILE A 2 -4.94 -6.81 -5.71
C ILE A 2 -4.95 -6.66 -7.24
N PHE A 3 -5.74 -7.48 -7.92
CA PHE A 3 -6.03 -7.30 -9.35
C PHE A 3 -7.35 -6.56 -9.55
N ASP A 4 -7.42 -5.69 -10.57
CA ASP A 4 -8.71 -5.22 -11.09
C ASP A 4 -9.32 -6.19 -12.12
N GLU A 5 -10.57 -5.93 -12.51
CA GLU A 5 -11.30 -6.72 -13.51
C GLU A 5 -10.65 -6.70 -14.90
N LYS A 6 -9.75 -5.74 -15.17
CA LYS A 6 -9.01 -5.61 -16.43
C LYS A 6 -7.67 -6.35 -16.40
N GLY A 7 -7.34 -7.01 -15.28
CA GLY A 7 -6.11 -7.77 -15.10
C GLY A 7 -4.88 -6.92 -14.73
N ASN A 8 -5.06 -5.65 -14.33
CA ASN A 8 -3.94 -4.87 -13.81
C ASN A 8 -3.67 -5.22 -12.35
N LEU A 9 -2.40 -5.38 -11.98
CA LEU A 9 -1.97 -5.65 -10.60
C LEU A 9 -1.59 -4.36 -9.89
N TYR A 10 -2.17 -4.13 -8.72
CA TYR A 10 -1.83 -3.04 -7.82
C TYR A 10 -1.10 -3.58 -6.60
N MET A 11 0.07 -3.01 -6.29
CA MET A 11 0.89 -3.44 -5.16
C MET A 11 1.67 -2.28 -4.57
N GLY A 12 1.94 -2.36 -3.26
CA GLY A 12 2.81 -1.43 -2.57
C GLY A 12 4.28 -1.78 -2.77
N ASP A 13 5.09 -0.77 -3.03
CA ASP A 13 6.53 -0.84 -2.89
C ASP A 13 6.91 -0.25 -1.52
N LEU A 14 7.28 -1.16 -0.63
CA LEU A 14 7.63 -0.87 0.76
C LEU A 14 8.88 0.01 0.89
N GLN A 15 9.86 -0.13 -0.01
CA GLN A 15 11.12 0.63 0.10
C GLN A 15 10.95 2.05 -0.41
N GLY A 16 10.14 2.23 -1.47
CA GLY A 16 9.93 3.53 -2.08
C GLY A 16 8.78 4.34 -1.48
N TYR A 17 7.98 3.78 -0.57
CA TYR A 17 6.73 4.38 -0.08
C TYR A 17 5.78 4.70 -1.25
N ARG A 18 5.58 3.71 -2.12
CA ARG A 18 4.83 3.87 -3.37
C ARG A 18 3.71 2.85 -3.50
N ILE A 19 2.68 3.21 -4.26
CA ILE A 19 1.78 2.23 -4.88
C ILE A 19 2.10 2.19 -6.37
N VAL A 20 2.30 0.99 -6.88
CA VAL A 20 2.58 0.75 -8.30
C VAL A 20 1.48 -0.07 -8.94
N LYS A 21 1.29 0.16 -10.24
CA LYS A 21 0.44 -0.63 -11.11
C LYS A 21 1.31 -1.34 -12.13
N LEU A 22 1.16 -2.66 -12.24
CA LEU A 22 1.68 -3.45 -13.34
C LEU A 22 0.51 -3.73 -14.29
N ASP A 23 0.59 -3.22 -15.52
CA ASP A 23 -0.44 -3.46 -16.53
C ASP A 23 -0.32 -4.84 -17.17
N THR A 24 -1.29 -5.20 -18.02
CA THR A 24 -1.31 -6.48 -18.73
C THR A 24 -0.20 -6.63 -19.79
N ALA A 25 0.50 -5.54 -20.12
CA ALA A 25 1.70 -5.54 -20.97
C ALA A 25 3.00 -5.59 -20.14
N LEU A 26 2.91 -5.89 -18.83
CA LEU A 26 4.01 -5.96 -17.87
C LEU A 26 4.75 -4.63 -17.68
N ARG A 27 4.10 -3.50 -17.96
CA ARG A 27 4.66 -2.17 -17.70
C ARG A 27 4.29 -1.73 -16.29
N MET A 28 5.32 -1.40 -15.51
CA MET A 28 5.16 -0.90 -14.16
C MET A 28 5.09 0.62 -14.16
N THR A 29 4.09 1.17 -13.48
CA THR A 29 3.88 2.62 -13.31
C THR A 29 3.67 2.95 -11.84
N THR A 30 4.22 4.06 -11.37
CA THR A 30 3.95 4.55 -10.01
C THR A 30 2.65 5.35 -10.05
N LEU A 31 1.66 4.95 -9.25
CA LEU A 31 0.40 5.67 -9.12
C LEU A 31 0.50 6.81 -8.12
N VAL A 32 1.19 6.56 -7.01
CA VAL A 32 1.45 7.55 -5.96
C VAL A 32 2.74 7.21 -5.24
N LYS A 33 3.44 8.24 -4.77
CA LYS A 33 4.53 8.16 -3.82
C LYS A 33 4.21 9.11 -2.68
N ASP A 34 4.21 8.60 -1.45
CA ASP A 34 3.90 9.40 -0.27
C ASP A 34 4.44 8.72 0.99
N ASP A 35 5.19 9.44 1.82
CA ASP A 35 5.83 8.90 3.02
C ASP A 35 4.83 8.37 4.06
N ARG A 36 3.54 8.73 3.91
CA ARG A 36 2.44 8.18 4.71
C ARG A 36 2.11 6.72 4.38
N LEU A 37 2.58 6.19 3.26
CA LEU A 37 2.36 4.80 2.80
C LEU A 37 3.28 3.81 3.55
N ILE A 38 3.19 3.85 4.88
CA ILE A 38 4.01 3.03 5.77
C ILE A 38 3.42 1.63 5.85
N TRP A 39 4.05 0.70 5.13
CA TRP A 39 3.65 -0.70 5.05
C TRP A 39 2.21 -0.92 4.54
N PRO A 40 1.99 -0.74 3.22
CA PRO A 40 0.70 -0.96 2.59
C PRO A 40 0.37 -2.45 2.54
N ASP A 41 -0.61 -2.87 3.33
CA ASP A 41 -0.80 -4.27 3.73
C ASP A 41 -2.00 -4.93 3.03
N SER A 42 -3.18 -4.34 3.21
CA SER A 42 -4.42 -4.83 2.61
C SER A 42 -4.95 -3.86 1.55
N TYR A 43 -5.63 -4.41 0.56
CA TYR A 43 -6.05 -3.70 -0.65
C TYR A 43 -7.48 -4.09 -1.00
N SER A 44 -8.27 -3.14 -1.45
CA SER A 44 -9.63 -3.38 -1.98
C SER A 44 -9.92 -2.40 -3.10
N ILE A 45 -10.75 -2.80 -4.07
CA ILE A 45 -11.20 -1.93 -5.16
C ILE A 45 -12.71 -1.82 -5.09
N ALA A 46 -13.22 -0.59 -5.01
CA ALA A 46 -14.64 -0.28 -5.04
C ALA A 46 -14.86 1.16 -5.52
N ASP A 47 -15.97 1.41 -6.22
CA ASP A 47 -16.40 2.75 -6.66
C ASP A 47 -15.34 3.55 -7.44
N GLY A 48 -14.47 2.87 -8.20
CA GLY A 48 -13.37 3.50 -8.95
C GLY A 48 -12.20 3.97 -8.08
N TYR A 49 -12.08 3.44 -6.86
CA TYR A 49 -10.96 3.70 -5.96
C TYR A 49 -10.26 2.41 -5.55
N LEU A 50 -8.94 2.50 -5.44
CA LEU A 50 -8.11 1.56 -4.72
C LEU A 50 -7.99 2.02 -3.26
N TYR A 51 -8.49 1.22 -2.34
CA TYR A 51 -8.37 1.40 -0.89
C TYR A 51 -7.20 0.60 -0.34
N ILE A 52 -6.43 1.20 0.57
CA ILE A 52 -5.17 0.64 1.07
C ILE A 52 -5.07 0.89 2.57
N SER A 53 -4.89 -0.16 3.37
CA SER A 53 -4.55 -0.04 4.79
C SER A 53 -3.02 0.01 4.98
N CYS A 54 -2.56 0.85 5.90
CA CYS A 54 -1.14 0.95 6.28
C CYS A 54 -0.94 0.50 7.72
N SER A 55 -0.39 -0.71 7.92
CA SER A 55 -0.32 -1.36 9.24
C SER A 55 0.97 -1.09 10.01
N GLN A 56 1.96 -0.43 9.40
CA GLN A 56 3.23 -0.09 10.04
C GLN A 56 3.94 -1.30 10.70
N ILE A 57 3.88 -2.49 10.09
CA ILE A 57 4.39 -3.74 10.70
C ILE A 57 5.84 -3.64 11.15
N GLN A 58 6.69 -2.98 10.37
CA GLN A 58 8.10 -2.76 10.70
C GLN A 58 8.32 -1.94 11.97
N LYS A 59 7.28 -1.29 12.50
CA LYS A 59 7.35 -0.52 13.75
C LYS A 59 6.89 -1.31 14.98
N GLN A 60 6.49 -2.57 14.82
CA GLN A 60 6.09 -3.41 15.95
C GLN A 60 7.29 -3.75 16.87
N PRO A 61 7.04 -4.03 18.17
CA PRO A 61 8.08 -4.38 19.15
C PRO A 61 9.04 -5.48 18.70
N GLU A 62 8.52 -6.49 18.02
CA GLU A 62 9.24 -7.67 17.51
C GLU A 62 10.36 -7.27 16.54
N TYR A 63 10.20 -6.12 15.87
CA TYR A 63 11.18 -5.55 14.93
C TYR A 63 11.95 -4.36 15.51
N ASN A 64 11.74 -4.02 16.79
CA ASN A 64 12.24 -2.77 17.40
C ASN A 64 12.72 -2.97 18.85
N ASN A 65 13.40 -4.07 19.17
CA ASN A 65 13.97 -4.35 20.49
C ASN A 65 12.94 -4.26 21.63
N GLY A 66 11.71 -4.69 21.38
CA GLY A 66 10.62 -4.65 22.37
C GLY A 66 9.90 -3.30 22.50
N VAL A 67 10.26 -2.29 21.70
CA VAL A 67 9.61 -0.97 21.73
C VAL A 67 8.59 -0.84 20.60
N ASP A 68 7.33 -0.58 20.93
CA ASP A 68 6.31 -0.25 19.94
C ASP A 68 6.50 1.17 19.40
N LYS A 69 6.82 1.29 18.11
CA LYS A 69 7.01 2.58 17.44
C LYS A 69 5.83 2.97 16.55
N ARG A 70 4.73 2.20 16.56
CA ARG A 70 3.56 2.49 15.72
C ARG A 70 2.89 3.78 16.17
N THR A 71 2.33 4.51 15.22
CA THR A 71 1.59 5.76 15.49
C THR A 71 0.12 5.54 15.19
N SER A 72 -0.72 5.77 16.20
CA SER A 72 -2.18 5.74 16.06
C SER A 72 -2.73 7.15 15.74
N PRO A 73 -3.87 7.26 15.05
CA PRO A 73 -4.65 6.16 14.48
C PRO A 73 -4.00 5.55 13.22
N TYR A 74 -4.27 4.25 12.98
CA TYR A 74 -3.98 3.65 11.67
C TYR A 74 -4.85 4.30 10.60
N THR A 75 -4.32 4.37 9.38
CA THR A 75 -4.99 5.07 8.29
C THR A 75 -5.27 4.14 7.13
N VAL A 76 -6.47 4.28 6.57
CA VAL A 76 -6.83 3.74 5.26
C VAL A 76 -6.80 4.90 4.27
N TYR A 77 -6.04 4.74 3.19
CA TYR A 77 -5.97 5.69 2.09
C TYR A 77 -6.80 5.20 0.92
N ARG A 78 -7.21 6.11 0.05
CA ARG A 78 -7.80 5.76 -1.25
C ARG A 78 -7.17 6.56 -2.38
N ILE A 79 -7.04 5.92 -3.54
CA ILE A 79 -6.51 6.51 -4.78
C ILE A 79 -7.52 6.23 -5.88
N LYS A 80 -7.80 7.23 -6.72
CA LYS A 80 -8.70 7.04 -7.87
C LYS A 80 -7.97 6.25 -8.97
N ILE A 81 -8.62 5.24 -9.54
CA ILE A 81 -8.06 4.33 -10.56
C ILE A 81 -8.96 4.18 -11.78
#